data_AF-X8JQG0-F1
#
_entry.id   AF-X8JQG0-F1
#
_cell.length_a   1.000
_cell.length_b   1.000
_cell.length_c   1.000
_cell.angle_alpha   90.00
_cell.angle_beta   90.00
_cell.angle_gamma   90.00
#
_symmetry.space_group_name_H-M   'P 1'
#
loop_
_entity.id
_entity.type
_entity.pdbx_description
1 polymer ?
#
loop_
_entity_poly.entity_id
_entity_poly.type
_entity_poly.pdbx_seq_one_letter_code
_entity_poly.pdbx_strand_id
1 'polypeptide(L)'
;MIPTRAVFSKASRLPLTPKHGNKDFYKGTRAAYLPGGHRTGAPGKHVIGGKAKFRVVDEMARYFVAPPIQDIINSLLKPYVRTGTKLSLTEQEEAYGKLPQGRFGGLEYLRLSKALHDAK
;
A
#
# COMPACT_ATOMS: atom_id res chain seq x y z
N MET A 1 2.76 -36.96 27.10
CA MET A 1 3.99 -36.71 26.33
C MET A 1 4.16 -35.22 26.17
N ILE A 2 5.20 -34.63 26.78
CA ILE A 2 5.50 -33.20 26.60
C ILE A 2 6.22 -33.07 25.25
N PRO A 3 5.68 -32.38 24.25
CA PRO A 3 6.33 -32.27 22.96
C PRO A 3 7.67 -31.55 23.12
N THR A 4 8.75 -32.19 22.70
CA THR A 4 10.09 -31.61 22.66
C THR A 4 10.02 -30.32 21.83
N ARG A 5 10.47 -29.18 22.37
CA ARG A 5 10.52 -27.92 21.59
C ARG A 5 11.27 -28.21 20.29
N ALA A 6 10.73 -27.79 19.15
CA ALA A 6 11.29 -28.07 17.82
C ALA A 6 12.78 -27.69 17.66
N VAL A 7 13.28 -26.81 18.54
CA VAL A 7 14.69 -26.42 18.67
C VAL A 7 15.61 -27.60 19.03
N PHE A 8 15.11 -28.61 19.74
CA PHE A 8 15.85 -29.82 20.14
C PHE A 8 15.51 -31.05 19.28
N SER A 9 14.71 -30.87 18.22
CA SER A 9 14.36 -31.92 17.27
C SER A 9 15.28 -31.88 16.04
N LYS A 10 15.80 -33.04 15.62
CA LYS A 10 16.58 -33.16 14.37
C LYS A 10 15.72 -32.98 13.11
N ALA A 11 14.40 -33.18 13.21
CA ALA A 11 13.48 -33.04 12.09
C ALA A 11 12.98 -31.59 12.00
N SER A 12 13.55 -30.81 11.08
CA SER A 12 13.08 -29.46 10.77
C SER A 12 11.88 -29.52 9.82
N ARG A 13 10.74 -28.98 10.27
CA ARG A 13 9.54 -28.75 9.43
C ARG A 13 9.37 -27.26 9.08
N LEU A 14 10.47 -26.50 9.13
CA LEU A 14 10.44 -25.07 8.84
C LEU A 14 10.17 -24.81 7.35
N PRO A 15 9.46 -23.72 7.00
CA PRO A 15 9.22 -23.37 5.61
C PRO A 15 10.55 -23.08 4.90
N LEU A 16 10.69 -23.55 3.66
CA LEU A 16 11.88 -23.28 2.85
C LEU A 16 12.02 -21.77 2.59
N THR A 17 13.21 -21.24 2.83
CA THR A 17 13.59 -19.88 2.47
C THR A 17 14.36 -19.90 1.15
N PRO A 18 14.53 -18.76 0.45
CA PRO A 18 15.39 -18.69 -0.74
C PRO A 18 16.85 -19.11 -0.49
N LYS A 19 17.27 -19.31 0.77
CA LYS A 19 18.64 -19.68 1.15
C LYS A 19 18.80 -21.16 1.52
N HIS A 20 17.72 -21.93 1.62
CA HIS A 20 17.74 -23.33 2.07
C HIS A 20 17.57 -24.36 0.94
N GLY A 21 17.31 -23.92 -0.30
CA GLY A 21 17.13 -24.82 -1.45
C GLY A 21 18.42 -25.04 -2.26
N ASN A 22 18.38 -25.99 -3.19
CA ASN A 22 19.47 -26.24 -4.15
C ASN A 22 19.42 -25.26 -5.34
N LYS A 23 20.35 -25.39 -6.30
CA LYS A 23 20.52 -24.49 -7.47
C LYS A 23 19.23 -24.20 -8.25
N ASP A 24 18.33 -25.18 -8.38
CA ASP A 24 17.09 -25.03 -9.15
C ASP A 24 15.93 -24.45 -8.33
N PHE A 25 16.10 -24.30 -7.02
CA PHE A 25 15.06 -23.77 -6.14
C PHE A 25 15.04 -22.24 -6.19
N TYR A 26 14.05 -21.69 -6.88
CA TYR A 26 13.76 -20.26 -6.84
C TYR A 26 12.53 -19.96 -5.99
N LYS A 27 12.69 -19.05 -5.02
CA LYS A 27 11.58 -18.50 -4.23
C LYS A 27 11.66 -16.97 -4.22
N GLY A 28 10.59 -16.32 -4.69
CA GLY A 28 10.50 -14.86 -4.72
C GLY A 28 10.27 -14.22 -3.35
N THR A 29 10.62 -12.95 -3.22
CA THR A 29 10.56 -12.16 -1.97
C THR A 29 9.36 -11.20 -1.91
N ARG A 30 8.33 -11.44 -2.73
CA ARG A 30 7.17 -10.53 -2.90
C ARG A 30 7.54 -9.11 -3.39
N ALA A 31 8.67 -8.95 -4.08
CA ALA A 31 9.03 -7.67 -4.71
C ALA A 31 7.93 -7.13 -5.65
N ALA A 32 7.10 -8.01 -6.22
CA ALA A 32 5.96 -7.70 -7.08
C ALA A 32 4.63 -7.40 -6.33
N TYR A 33 4.67 -7.09 -5.03
CA TYR A 33 3.51 -6.75 -4.21
C TYR A 33 3.60 -5.31 -3.70
N LEU A 34 2.45 -4.65 -3.56
CA LEU A 34 2.38 -3.37 -2.86
C LEU A 34 2.68 -3.59 -1.36
N PRO A 35 3.28 -2.60 -0.67
CA PRO A 35 3.40 -2.64 0.79
C PRO A 35 2.02 -2.87 1.42
N GLY A 36 1.85 -4.01 2.11
CA GLY A 36 0.57 -4.40 2.74
C GLY A 36 -0.58 -4.73 1.76
N GLY A 37 -0.33 -4.77 0.45
CA GLY A 37 -1.38 -4.81 -0.56
C GLY A 37 -1.35 -6.00 -1.51
N HIS A 38 -2.07 -5.85 -2.61
CA HIS A 38 -2.23 -6.88 -3.63
C HIS A 38 -0.98 -7.03 -4.52
N ARG A 39 -0.93 -8.14 -5.25
CA ARG A 39 0.10 -8.40 -6.26
C ARG A 39 -0.12 -7.46 -7.44
N THR A 40 0.95 -6.81 -7.90
CA THR A 40 0.96 -5.89 -9.05
C THR A 40 1.67 -6.49 -10.27
N GLY A 41 2.48 -7.53 -10.05
CA GLY A 41 3.20 -8.22 -11.13
C GLY A 41 4.68 -7.84 -11.21
N ALA A 42 5.42 -8.52 -12.08
CA ALA A 42 6.83 -8.20 -12.33
C ALA A 42 6.93 -6.98 -13.25
N PRO A 43 8.00 -6.16 -13.15
CA PRO A 43 8.17 -4.94 -13.96
C PRO A 43 8.58 -5.24 -15.42
N GLY A 44 8.23 -6.40 -15.96
CA GLY A 44 8.72 -6.87 -17.25
C GLY A 44 8.45 -8.34 -17.53
N LYS A 45 9.11 -8.87 -18.57
CA LYS A 45 8.88 -10.22 -19.09
C LYS A 45 10.20 -10.96 -19.32
N HIS A 46 10.19 -12.27 -19.09
CA HIS A 46 11.28 -13.14 -19.50
C HIS A 46 11.28 -13.29 -21.03
N VAL A 47 12.47 -13.22 -21.64
CA VAL A 47 12.63 -13.31 -23.09
C VAL A 47 13.26 -14.66 -23.43
N ILE A 48 12.61 -15.41 -24.32
CA ILE A 48 13.11 -16.69 -24.83
C ILE A 48 13.92 -16.40 -26.10
N GLY A 49 15.14 -16.95 -26.20
CA GLY A 49 15.98 -16.86 -27.41
C GLY A 49 16.78 -15.56 -27.61
N GLY A 50 16.58 -14.53 -26.79
CA GLY A 50 17.36 -13.28 -26.84
C GLY A 50 18.69 -13.32 -26.08
N LYS A 51 19.56 -12.33 -26.36
CA LYS A 51 20.78 -12.05 -25.56
C LYS A 51 20.42 -11.65 -24.12
N ALA A 52 19.44 -10.75 -23.96
CA ALA A 52 18.86 -10.43 -22.66
C ALA A 52 17.81 -11.49 -22.28
N LYS A 53 17.88 -12.02 -21.05
CA LYS A 53 16.94 -13.05 -20.53
C LYS A 53 15.69 -12.46 -19.84
N PHE A 54 15.73 -11.16 -19.54
CA PHE A 54 14.60 -10.41 -18.99
C PHE A 54 14.58 -9.02 -19.62
N ARG A 55 13.39 -8.54 -19.96
CA ARG A 55 13.15 -7.20 -20.50
C ARG A 55 12.25 -6.44 -19.54
N VAL A 56 12.74 -5.30 -19.05
CA VAL A 56 11.95 -4.35 -18.26
C VAL A 56 10.99 -3.62 -19.20
N VAL A 57 9.75 -3.44 -18.77
CA VAL A 57 8.71 -2.69 -19.50
C VAL A 57 8.28 -1.55 -18.59
N ASP A 58 8.55 -0.31 -18.99
CA ASP A 58 8.35 0.88 -18.15
C ASP A 58 6.89 1.04 -17.70
N GLU A 59 5.95 0.67 -18.55
CA GLU A 59 4.50 0.66 -18.25
C GLU A 59 4.13 -0.31 -17.11
N MET A 60 4.95 -1.35 -16.88
CA MET A 60 4.76 -2.32 -15.79
C MET A 60 5.59 -1.96 -14.55
N ALA A 61 6.50 -1.00 -14.67
CA ALA A 61 7.29 -0.53 -13.56
C ALA A 61 6.45 0.38 -12.66
N ARG A 62 6.53 0.16 -11.35
CA ARG A 62 5.81 0.99 -10.37
C ARG A 62 6.60 2.25 -10.11
N TYR A 63 5.89 3.38 -10.10
CA TYR A 63 6.40 4.66 -9.64
C TYR A 63 5.46 5.20 -8.57
N PHE A 64 6.02 5.90 -7.59
CA PHE A 64 5.26 6.56 -6.53
C PHE A 64 5.21 8.05 -6.86
N VAL A 65 4.04 8.55 -7.21
CA VAL A 65 3.84 9.96 -7.51
C VAL A 65 3.81 10.73 -6.19
N ALA A 66 4.75 11.65 -6.03
CA ALA A 66 4.78 12.59 -4.92
C ALA A 66 4.43 13.99 -5.42
N PRO A 67 3.80 14.84 -4.59
CA PRO A 67 3.68 16.27 -4.87
C PRO A 67 5.08 16.92 -5.04
N PRO A 68 5.16 18.10 -5.67
CA PRO A 68 6.38 18.88 -5.70
C PRO A 68 6.97 19.06 -4.30
N ILE A 69 8.30 18.95 -4.19
CA ILE A 69 8.98 18.97 -2.90
C ILE A 69 8.76 20.29 -2.14
N GLN A 70 8.62 21.40 -2.87
CA GLN A 70 8.33 22.72 -2.30
C GLN A 70 6.98 22.73 -1.57
N ASP A 71 5.96 22.09 -2.15
CA ASP A 71 4.62 22.02 -1.54
C ASP A 71 4.64 21.17 -0.27
N ILE A 72 5.42 20.08 -0.26
CA ILE A 72 5.57 19.23 0.91
C ILE A 72 6.27 20.00 2.05
N ILE A 73 7.33 20.75 1.73
CA ILE A 73 8.10 21.53 2.72
C ILE A 73 7.25 22.68 3.28
N ASN A 74 6.52 23.38 2.42
CA ASN A 74 5.69 24.52 2.78
C ASN A 74 4.35 24.11 3.42
N SER A 75 4.02 22.81 3.44
CA SER A 75 2.80 22.31 4.04
C SER A 75 2.79 22.51 5.56
N LEU A 76 1.69 23.10 6.04
CA LEU A 76 1.37 23.22 7.47
C LEU A 76 1.03 21.85 8.09
N LEU A 77 0.68 20.86 7.27
CA LEU A 77 0.30 19.52 7.75
C LEU A 77 1.54 18.79 8.27
N LYS A 78 1.39 18.16 9.45
CA LYS A 78 2.43 17.34 10.10
C LYS A 78 1.90 15.93 10.37
N PRO A 79 2.78 14.93 10.46
CA PRO A 79 2.37 13.54 10.74
C PRO A 79 1.76 13.33 12.13
N TYR A 80 1.88 14.33 13.02
CA TYR A 80 1.37 14.28 14.39
C TYR A 80 0.50 15.49 14.68
N VAL A 81 -0.42 15.30 15.63
CA VAL A 81 -1.33 16.33 16.13
C VAL A 81 -1.04 16.57 17.62
N ARG A 82 -1.26 17.79 18.11
CA ARG A 82 -1.08 18.12 19.53
C ARG A 82 -2.15 17.41 20.37
N THR A 83 -1.75 16.73 21.44
CA THR A 83 -2.67 15.91 22.27
C THR A 83 -3.86 16.67 22.86
N GLY A 84 -3.73 17.98 23.07
CA GLY A 84 -4.77 18.83 23.66
C GLY A 84 -5.75 19.45 22.66
N THR A 85 -5.56 19.27 21.35
CA THR A 85 -6.49 19.82 20.35
C THR A 85 -7.71 18.93 20.26
N LYS A 86 -8.86 19.43 20.72
CA LYS A 86 -10.17 18.84 20.46
C LYS A 86 -10.83 19.67 19.37
N LEU A 87 -11.36 19.01 18.34
CA LEU A 87 -12.20 19.68 17.36
C LEU A 87 -13.47 20.18 18.07
N SER A 88 -13.82 21.43 17.85
CA SER A 88 -15.13 21.97 18.21
C SER A 88 -16.24 21.26 17.42
N LEU A 89 -17.49 21.34 17.87
CA LEU A 89 -18.61 20.72 17.16
C LEU A 89 -18.74 21.26 15.72
N THR A 90 -18.50 22.55 15.53
CA THR A 90 -18.50 23.19 14.20
C THR A 90 -17.34 22.70 13.34
N GLU A 91 -16.13 22.58 13.87
CA GLU A 91 -14.98 22.04 13.13
C GLU A 91 -15.16 20.54 12.82
N GLN A 92 -15.84 19.78 13.69
CA GLN A 92 -16.21 18.40 13.41
C GLN A 92 -17.23 18.32 12.25
N GLU A 93 -18.25 19.17 12.26
CA GLU A 93 -19.22 19.27 11.17
C GLU A 93 -18.57 19.72 9.86
N GLU A 94 -17.56 20.59 9.89
CA GLU A 94 -16.78 20.97 8.71
C GLU A 94 -15.87 19.84 8.21
N ALA A 95 -15.10 19.23 9.11
CA ALA A 95 -14.09 18.23 8.75
C ALA A 95 -14.73 16.91 8.27
N TYR A 96 -15.80 16.48 8.93
CA TYR A 96 -16.51 15.25 8.59
C TYR A 96 -17.73 15.48 7.69
N GLY A 97 -18.16 16.73 7.52
CA GLY A 97 -19.38 17.06 6.78
C GLY A 97 -20.64 16.44 7.39
N LYS A 98 -21.78 16.63 6.71
CA LYS A 98 -22.97 15.78 6.89
C LYS A 98 -22.82 14.42 6.20
N LEU A 99 -21.60 13.89 6.11
CA LEU A 99 -21.38 12.61 5.45
C LEU A 99 -22.01 11.51 6.32
N PRO A 100 -22.88 10.66 5.75
CA PRO A 100 -23.54 9.64 6.53
C PRO A 100 -22.52 8.66 7.09
N GLN A 101 -22.68 8.29 8.36
CA GLN A 101 -21.83 7.26 8.96
C GLN A 101 -22.08 5.92 8.25
N GLY A 102 -21.05 5.41 7.57
CA GLY A 102 -21.06 4.11 6.93
C GLY A 102 -20.53 4.11 5.51
N ARG A 103 -21.19 4.82 4.58
CA ARG A 103 -20.82 4.80 3.15
C ARG A 103 -21.13 6.12 2.45
N PHE A 104 -20.15 6.62 1.69
CA PHE A 104 -20.32 7.72 0.77
C PHE A 104 -20.84 7.19 -0.57
N GLY A 105 -22.14 7.38 -0.84
CA GLY A 105 -22.81 6.91 -2.04
C GLY A 105 -22.85 7.94 -3.17
N GLY A 106 -23.33 7.51 -4.33
CA GLY A 106 -23.45 8.38 -5.52
C GLY A 106 -24.47 9.51 -5.34
N LEU A 107 -25.54 9.30 -4.57
CA LEU A 107 -26.55 10.32 -4.27
C LEU A 107 -25.97 11.42 -3.37
N GLU A 108 -25.20 11.04 -2.36
CA GLU A 108 -24.50 11.97 -1.47
C GLU A 108 -23.47 12.79 -2.24
N TYR A 109 -22.69 12.15 -3.12
CA TYR A 109 -21.75 12.84 -4.00
C TYR A 109 -22.46 13.84 -4.91
N LEU A 110 -23.60 13.45 -5.52
CA LEU A 110 -24.39 14.35 -6.38
C LEU A 110 -24.91 15.56 -5.60
N ARG A 111 -25.42 15.36 -4.37
CA ARG A 111 -25.88 16.47 -3.51
C ARG A 111 -24.75 17.43 -3.17
N LEU A 112 -23.60 16.90 -2.76
CA LEU A 112 -22.43 17.71 -2.41
C LEU A 112 -21.89 18.48 -3.62
N SER A 113 -21.84 17.82 -4.79
CA SER A 113 -21.44 18.47 -6.04
C SER A 113 -22.37 19.59 -6.46
N LYS A 114 -23.70 19.43 -6.30
CA LYS A 114 -24.68 20.49 -6.59
C LYS A 114 -24.52 21.67 -5.63
N ALA A 115 -24.44 21.40 -4.32
CA ALA A 115 -24.26 22.43 -3.31
C ALA A 115 -22.98 23.26 -3.54
N LEU A 116 -21.87 22.62 -3.94
CA LEU A 116 -20.63 23.33 -4.29
C LEU A 116 -20.73 24.13 -5.59
N HIS A 117 -21.48 23.64 -6.58
CA HIS A 117 -21.71 24.35 -7.84
C HIS A 117 -22.59 25.57 -7.67
N ASP A 118 -23.65 25.46 -6.87
CA ASP A 118 -24.61 26.54 -6.61
C ASP A 118 -24.05 27.61 -5.64
N ALA A 119 -23.00 27.28 -4.89
CA ALA A 119 -22.29 28.20 -3.99
C ALA A 119 -21.20 29.05 -4.69
N LYS A 120 -20.95 28.81 -5.98
CA LYS A 120 -20.06 29.62 -6.83
C LYS A 120 -20.86 30.65 -7.62
#